data_AF-A0A8H4N287-F1
#
_entry.id   AF-A0A8H4N287-F1
#
_cell.length_a   1.000
_cell.length_b   1.000
_cell.length_c   1.000
_cell.angle_alpha   90.00
_cell.angle_beta   90.00
_cell.angle_gamma   90.00
#
_symmetry.space_group_name_H-M   'P 1'
#
loop_
_entity.id
_entity.type
_entity.pdbx_description
1 polymer ?
#
loop_
_entity_poly.entity_id
_entity_poly.type
_entity_poly.pdbx_seq_one_letter_code
_entity_poly.pdbx_strand_id
1 'polypeptide(L)'
;MSSSLIKLLAVAGLAHAHIAAWGPGMYCRNGTREGVDDQDNSAPVPPLYNLSKSQWWFQADRACSSFPPDDGDFLNLPAGGSFTVELANNRAFTTLSWDGTRTSEWPDGDNHPEDWNGGSEGEGCIPNGFMHTQNQSMAAGTAWAIAYESDLSAIAMEDLVVFSVLEHTPWKRIATYEVPAALPACPPTGCTCAWLWVANGCGEPNMYMQGFKCKVTGATSTTPLAKAQPPIFCENDSSKCLQGAKQMVAWNQQDGNNVKVPNGKFPTYSEKCGWEPGAQNDIF
;
A
#
# COMPACT_ATOMS: atom_id res chain seq x y z
N MET A 1 58.80 -8.90 -0.99
CA MET A 1 58.11 -7.68 -0.51
C MET A 1 56.64 -8.00 -0.46
N SER A 2 56.07 -7.98 0.74
CA SER A 2 54.74 -8.52 1.03
C SER A 2 53.63 -7.59 0.53
N SER A 3 52.55 -8.24 0.12
CA SER A 3 51.32 -7.73 -0.49
C SER A 3 50.52 -6.79 0.43
N SER A 4 49.72 -5.89 -0.17
CA SER A 4 48.43 -5.47 0.41
C SER A 4 47.52 -4.93 -0.69
N LEU A 5 46.66 -5.82 -1.22
CA LEU A 5 45.44 -5.46 -1.92
C LEU A 5 44.42 -4.98 -0.88
N ILE A 6 44.04 -3.71 -0.93
CA ILE A 6 42.89 -3.19 -0.17
C ILE A 6 41.63 -3.66 -0.90
N LYS A 7 40.89 -4.60 -0.30
CA LYS A 7 39.53 -4.93 -0.72
C LYS A 7 38.59 -3.90 -0.09
N LEU A 8 38.05 -3.00 -0.91
CA LEU A 8 36.97 -2.11 -0.51
C LEU A 8 35.70 -2.96 -0.35
N LEU A 9 35.25 -3.17 0.89
CA LEU A 9 33.96 -3.79 1.16
C LEU A 9 32.88 -2.73 0.88
N ALA A 10 32.18 -2.85 -0.24
CA ALA A 10 30.96 -2.08 -0.47
C ALA A 10 29.90 -2.59 0.52
N VAL A 11 29.64 -1.82 1.57
CA VAL A 11 28.48 -2.03 2.44
C VAL A 11 27.27 -1.53 1.66
N ALA A 12 26.61 -2.44 0.94
CA ALA A 12 25.27 -2.16 0.44
C ALA A 12 24.36 -2.02 1.67
N GLY A 13 24.04 -0.79 2.06
CA GLY A 13 22.99 -0.54 3.03
C GLY A 13 21.70 -1.11 2.45
N LEU A 14 21.14 -2.14 3.07
CA LEU A 14 19.81 -2.63 2.73
C LEU A 14 18.84 -1.49 3.02
N ALA A 15 18.38 -0.81 1.97
CA ALA A 15 17.30 0.16 2.06
C ALA A 15 16.05 -0.59 2.55
N HIS A 16 15.56 -0.16 3.70
CA HIS A 16 14.42 -0.73 4.40
C HIS A 16 13.28 0.28 4.28
N ALA A 17 12.48 0.23 3.20
CA ALA A 17 11.27 1.04 3.17
C ALA A 17 10.26 0.53 4.16
N HIS A 18 9.60 1.48 4.79
CA HIS A 18 8.65 1.24 5.83
C HIS A 18 7.59 2.31 5.62
N ILE A 19 6.50 2.04 4.91
CA ILE A 19 5.41 3.01 4.73
C ILE A 19 4.10 2.28 4.91
N ALA A 20 3.19 2.94 5.62
CA ALA A 20 1.79 2.57 5.70
C ALA A 20 0.93 3.78 5.35
N ALA A 21 -0.28 3.52 4.88
CA ALA A 21 -1.36 4.50 4.96
C ALA A 21 -1.91 4.55 6.38
N TRP A 22 -2.16 5.76 6.86
CA TRP A 22 -2.71 6.08 8.17
C TRP A 22 -4.00 6.88 7.99
N GLY A 23 -5.04 6.50 8.73
CA GLY A 23 -6.32 7.19 8.67
C GLY A 23 -7.41 6.54 9.54
N PRO A 24 -8.64 7.09 9.49
CA PRO A 24 -9.80 6.50 10.14
C PRO A 24 -10.04 5.06 9.70
N GLY A 25 -10.53 4.21 10.61
CA GLY A 25 -10.83 2.82 10.33
C GLY A 25 -9.61 1.89 10.15
N MET A 26 -8.37 2.37 10.31
CA MET A 26 -7.17 1.55 10.16
C MET A 26 -7.05 0.48 11.25
N TYR A 27 -6.76 -0.76 10.86
CA TYR A 27 -6.36 -1.82 11.80
C TYR A 27 -4.96 -1.53 12.35
N CYS A 28 -4.74 -1.88 13.62
CA CYS A 28 -3.52 -1.64 14.38
C CYS A 28 -3.02 -0.20 14.35
N ARG A 29 -3.91 0.79 14.12
CA ARG A 29 -3.58 2.23 14.18
C ARG A 29 -2.85 2.57 15.47
N ASN A 30 -3.39 2.10 16.58
CA ASN A 30 -2.89 2.40 17.92
C ASN A 30 -1.78 1.42 18.38
N GLY A 31 -1.28 0.57 17.48
CA GLY A 31 -0.35 -0.51 17.79
C GLY A 31 -1.04 -1.86 17.95
N THR A 32 -0.28 -2.84 18.43
CA THR A 32 -0.68 -4.26 18.53
C THR A 32 -0.65 -4.76 19.97
N ARG A 33 -0.95 -3.86 20.91
CA ARG A 33 -1.01 -4.15 22.34
C ARG A 33 -2.32 -3.61 22.90
N GLU A 34 -3.10 -4.49 23.51
CA GLU A 34 -4.44 -4.16 24.01
C GLU A 34 -4.39 -3.03 25.04
N GLY A 35 -5.33 -2.09 24.93
CA GLY A 35 -5.44 -0.94 25.83
C GLY A 35 -4.32 0.09 25.72
N VAL A 36 -3.49 0.03 24.68
CA VAL A 36 -2.38 0.96 24.47
C VAL A 36 -2.66 1.79 23.23
N ASP A 37 -2.58 3.11 23.40
CA ASP A 37 -2.51 4.07 22.30
C ASP A 37 -1.03 4.39 22.02
N ASP A 38 -0.41 3.61 21.14
CA ASP A 38 0.99 3.80 20.76
C ASP A 38 1.13 4.94 19.75
N GLN A 39 1.57 6.08 20.26
CA GLN A 39 1.79 7.30 19.49
C GLN A 39 3.03 7.19 18.58
N ASP A 40 3.95 6.26 18.86
CA ASP A 40 5.19 5.99 18.10
C ASP A 40 5.11 4.66 17.33
N ASN A 41 3.91 4.31 16.88
CA ASN A 41 3.65 3.01 16.28
C ASN A 41 4.29 2.84 14.90
N SER A 42 5.18 1.85 14.79
CA SER A 42 5.78 1.37 13.54
C SER A 42 5.42 -0.09 13.21
N ALA A 43 4.45 -0.69 13.89
CA ALA A 43 4.03 -2.07 13.61
C ALA A 43 3.55 -2.29 12.16
N PRO A 44 2.72 -1.41 11.54
CA PRO A 44 2.16 -1.71 10.21
C PRO A 44 3.11 -1.41 9.04
N VAL A 45 4.24 -0.75 9.28
CA VAL A 45 5.09 -0.21 8.20
C VAL A 45 6.09 -1.20 7.58
N PRO A 46 6.60 -2.26 8.25
CA PRO A 46 7.55 -3.16 7.60
C PRO A 46 6.96 -3.92 6.41
N PRO A 47 7.78 -4.29 5.43
CA PRO A 47 7.32 -5.04 4.26
C PRO A 47 6.77 -6.43 4.62
N LEU A 48 6.04 -6.99 3.66
CA LEU A 48 5.64 -8.39 3.61
C LEU A 48 6.50 -9.10 2.56
N TYR A 49 7.33 -10.02 2.99
CA TYR A 49 8.24 -10.77 2.13
C TYR A 49 8.48 -12.17 2.69
N ASN A 50 8.43 -13.18 1.81
CA ASN A 50 8.70 -14.57 2.16
C ASN A 50 7.90 -15.04 3.39
N LEU A 51 6.61 -14.69 3.44
CA LEU A 51 5.65 -15.14 4.45
C LEU A 51 4.66 -16.15 3.86
N SER A 52 4.06 -17.00 4.68
CA SER A 52 2.88 -17.78 4.27
C SER A 52 1.64 -16.87 4.18
N LYS A 53 0.60 -17.27 3.44
CA LYS A 53 -0.64 -16.50 3.31
C LYS A 53 -1.32 -16.22 4.63
N SER A 54 -1.32 -17.17 5.55
CA SER A 54 -1.87 -16.95 6.89
C SER A 54 -1.12 -15.88 7.70
N GLN A 55 0.11 -15.53 7.29
CA GLN A 55 0.94 -14.52 7.95
C GLN A 55 0.85 -13.16 7.25
N TRP A 56 0.95 -13.11 5.91
CA TRP A 56 0.92 -11.83 5.20
C TRP A 56 -0.50 -11.25 5.06
N TRP A 57 -1.53 -12.09 5.06
CA TRP A 57 -2.93 -11.65 4.92
C TRP A 57 -3.32 -10.71 6.06
N PHE A 58 -3.65 -9.47 5.71
CA PHE A 58 -3.94 -8.39 6.66
C PHE A 58 -2.88 -8.25 7.79
N GLN A 59 -1.62 -8.53 7.48
CA GLN A 59 -0.48 -8.42 8.41
C GLN A 59 -0.68 -9.20 9.71
N ALA A 60 -1.14 -10.45 9.59
CA ALA A 60 -1.32 -11.34 10.73
C ALA A 60 0.00 -11.72 11.44
N ASP A 61 1.13 -11.72 10.73
CA ASP A 61 2.48 -11.98 11.27
C ASP A 61 2.86 -11.07 12.45
N ARG A 62 2.32 -9.85 12.44
CA ARG A 62 2.51 -8.82 13.46
C ARG A 62 1.21 -8.46 14.19
N ALA A 63 0.23 -9.36 14.14
CA ALA A 63 -1.06 -9.28 14.81
C ALA A 63 -2.00 -8.14 14.36
N CYS A 64 -1.69 -7.37 13.31
CA CYS A 64 -2.49 -6.22 12.93
C CYS A 64 -3.96 -6.57 12.62
N SER A 65 -4.20 -7.72 12.00
CA SER A 65 -5.55 -8.25 11.74
C SER A 65 -6.40 -8.50 13.00
N SER A 66 -5.79 -8.53 14.19
CA SER A 66 -6.45 -8.73 15.48
C SER A 66 -6.72 -7.43 16.26
N PHE A 67 -6.30 -6.28 15.72
CA PHE A 67 -6.50 -4.96 16.34
C PHE A 67 -7.38 -4.10 15.43
N PRO A 68 -8.71 -4.30 15.42
CA PRO A 68 -9.61 -3.46 14.63
C PRO A 68 -9.61 -2.01 15.13
N PRO A 69 -10.07 -1.06 14.30
CA PRO A 69 -10.40 0.29 14.78
C PRO A 69 -11.58 0.24 15.78
N ASP A 70 -11.82 1.35 16.47
CA ASP A 70 -12.97 1.50 17.38
C ASP A 70 -14.30 1.34 16.62
N ASP A 71 -15.34 0.87 17.32
CA ASP A 71 -16.67 0.72 16.75
C ASP A 71 -17.18 2.05 16.16
N GLY A 72 -17.58 2.02 14.89
CA GLY A 72 -18.07 3.20 14.18
C GLY A 72 -16.97 4.06 13.52
N ASP A 73 -15.69 3.75 13.75
CA ASP A 73 -14.57 4.40 13.06
C ASP A 73 -14.35 3.74 11.69
N PHE A 74 -14.66 4.48 10.63
CA PHE A 74 -14.58 4.02 9.24
C PHE A 74 -13.85 5.03 8.37
N LEU A 75 -13.05 4.53 7.44
CA LEU A 75 -12.64 5.31 6.28
C LEU A 75 -13.84 5.59 5.38
N ASN A 76 -14.12 6.87 5.13
CA ASN A 76 -15.22 7.29 4.27
C ASN A 76 -14.79 7.34 2.81
N LEU A 77 -15.51 6.63 1.94
CA LEU A 77 -15.30 6.64 0.50
C LEU A 77 -16.48 7.37 -0.17
N PRO A 78 -16.36 8.66 -0.50
CA PRO A 78 -17.42 9.37 -1.20
C PRO A 78 -17.51 8.91 -2.65
N ALA A 79 -18.59 8.24 -3.04
CA ALA A 79 -18.78 7.74 -4.40
C ALA A 79 -18.69 8.90 -5.42
N GLY A 80 -17.75 8.79 -6.37
CA GLY A 80 -17.50 9.82 -7.38
C GLY A 80 -16.72 11.04 -6.88
N GLY A 81 -16.27 11.01 -5.62
CA GLY A 81 -15.39 12.00 -5.02
C GLY A 81 -14.00 11.43 -4.77
N SER A 82 -13.34 11.95 -3.74
CA SER A 82 -12.03 11.50 -3.30
C SER A 82 -11.92 11.47 -1.79
N PHE A 83 -10.95 10.72 -1.28
CA PHE A 83 -10.58 10.67 0.13
C PHE A 83 -9.08 10.82 0.30
N THR A 84 -8.67 11.32 1.45
CA THR A 84 -7.26 11.60 1.77
C THR A 84 -6.82 10.77 2.96
N VAL A 85 -5.60 10.22 2.87
CA VAL A 85 -4.90 9.53 3.96
C VAL A 85 -3.49 10.10 4.11
N GLU A 86 -2.82 9.73 5.19
CA GLU A 86 -1.42 10.07 5.42
C GLU A 86 -0.53 8.86 5.19
N LEU A 87 0.47 8.96 4.32
CA LEU A 87 1.51 7.97 4.11
C LEU A 87 2.70 8.31 4.99
N ALA A 88 3.06 7.42 5.92
CA ALA A 88 4.18 7.67 6.84
C ALA A 88 4.91 6.39 7.24
N ASN A 89 6.20 6.54 7.59
CA ASN A 89 7.04 5.44 8.08
C ASN A 89 6.86 5.15 9.57
N ASN A 90 6.09 5.98 10.27
CA ASN A 90 5.65 5.77 11.63
C ASN A 90 4.41 6.64 11.85
N ARG A 91 3.45 6.18 12.67
CA ARG A 91 2.29 6.98 13.07
C ARG A 91 2.71 8.34 13.63
N ALA A 92 3.87 8.38 14.28
CA ALA A 92 4.56 9.54 14.79
C ALA A 92 4.49 10.76 13.89
N PHE A 93 4.65 10.55 12.58
CA PHE A 93 4.77 11.61 11.59
C PHE A 93 3.44 11.89 10.88
N THR A 94 2.33 11.54 11.53
CA THR A 94 0.98 11.81 11.06
C THR A 94 0.23 12.75 12.00
N THR A 95 -0.91 13.28 11.58
CA THR A 95 -1.77 14.08 12.47
C THR A 95 -2.46 13.24 13.56
N LEU A 96 -2.36 11.91 13.49
CA LEU A 96 -2.95 10.97 14.45
C LEU A 96 -2.10 10.77 15.70
N SER A 97 -0.92 11.41 15.79
CA SER A 97 -0.03 11.35 16.96
C SER A 97 0.48 12.73 17.36
N TRP A 98 0.68 12.95 18.67
CA TRP A 98 1.21 14.17 19.30
C TRP A 98 0.64 15.46 18.70
N ASP A 99 -0.67 15.48 18.47
CA ASP A 99 -1.39 16.61 17.87
C ASP A 99 -0.79 17.10 16.53
N GLY A 100 -0.14 16.20 15.78
CA GLY A 100 0.51 16.48 14.50
C GLY A 100 1.81 17.29 14.59
N THR A 101 2.35 17.50 15.80
CA THR A 101 3.54 18.35 16.02
C THR A 101 4.84 17.81 15.40
N ARG A 102 4.85 16.54 14.99
CA ARG A 102 5.98 15.88 14.33
C ARG A 102 5.75 15.66 12.84
N THR A 103 4.68 16.21 12.27
CA THR A 103 4.41 16.08 10.84
C THR A 103 5.32 16.99 10.03
N SER A 104 5.70 16.52 8.83
CA SER A 104 6.27 17.34 7.78
C SER A 104 5.47 17.13 6.48
N GLU A 105 5.97 17.64 5.35
CA GLU A 105 5.41 17.28 4.05
C GLU A 105 5.76 15.83 3.63
N TRP A 106 6.80 15.27 4.26
CA TRP A 106 7.40 14.01 3.87
C TRP A 106 7.00 12.87 4.80
N PRO A 107 6.95 11.62 4.32
CA PRO A 107 6.49 10.48 5.11
C PRO A 107 7.33 10.12 6.34
N ASP A 108 8.55 10.65 6.46
CA ASP A 108 9.47 10.37 7.56
C ASP A 108 9.52 11.47 8.63
N GLY A 109 8.71 12.52 8.49
CA GLY A 109 8.69 13.65 9.42
C GLY A 109 9.86 14.61 9.28
N ASP A 110 10.81 14.34 8.37
CA ASP A 110 11.93 15.22 8.07
C ASP A 110 11.59 16.18 6.90
N ASN A 111 12.49 17.12 6.63
CA ASN A 111 12.38 18.02 5.49
C ASN A 111 13.36 17.60 4.40
N HIS A 112 12.83 17.38 3.20
CA HIS A 112 13.61 17.10 1.99
C HIS A 112 13.34 18.16 0.92
N PRO A 113 14.28 18.39 -0.03
CA PRO A 113 14.04 19.30 -1.14
C PRO A 113 13.03 18.71 -2.13
N GLU A 114 12.33 19.56 -2.91
CA GLU A 114 11.35 19.07 -3.89
C GLU A 114 11.96 18.17 -4.97
N ASP A 115 13.22 18.40 -5.33
CA ASP A 115 13.98 17.58 -6.26
C ASP A 115 14.72 16.42 -5.56
N TRP A 116 14.21 15.94 -4.42
CA TRP A 116 14.83 14.83 -3.68
C TRP A 116 15.12 13.64 -4.59
N ASN A 117 16.38 13.23 -4.63
CA ASN A 117 16.84 12.13 -5.45
C ASN A 117 17.99 11.37 -4.77
N GLY A 118 18.17 10.11 -5.14
CA GLY A 118 19.20 9.23 -4.58
C GLY A 118 20.60 9.34 -5.17
N GLY A 119 20.81 10.27 -6.11
CA GLY A 119 22.07 10.36 -6.85
C GLY A 119 22.32 9.16 -7.77
N SER A 120 23.60 8.87 -8.05
CA SER A 120 24.02 7.90 -9.07
C SER A 120 24.78 6.68 -8.54
N GLU A 121 24.87 6.50 -7.22
CA GLU A 121 25.55 5.36 -6.61
C GLU A 121 24.59 4.21 -6.31
N GLY A 122 25.03 2.96 -6.50
CA GLY A 122 24.20 1.77 -6.28
C GLY A 122 22.95 1.73 -7.17
N GLU A 123 21.79 1.44 -6.58
CA GLU A 123 20.48 1.48 -7.25
C GLU A 123 19.95 2.92 -7.47
N GLY A 124 20.69 3.94 -7.02
CA GLY A 124 20.32 5.36 -7.12
C GLY A 124 19.12 5.75 -6.26
N CYS A 125 18.80 4.94 -5.24
CA CYS A 125 17.65 5.14 -4.36
C CYS A 125 17.86 6.31 -3.39
N ILE A 126 16.78 7.01 -3.04
CA ILE A 126 16.84 8.10 -2.06
C ILE A 126 17.46 7.61 -0.74
N PRO A 127 18.28 8.45 -0.06
CA PRO A 127 18.89 8.11 1.23
C PRO A 127 17.84 7.68 2.25
N ASN A 128 18.23 6.77 3.16
CA ASN A 128 17.36 6.16 4.17
C ASN A 128 16.19 5.31 3.64
N GLY A 129 15.96 5.26 2.31
CA GLY A 129 15.25 4.19 1.64
C GLY A 129 13.76 4.04 1.95
N PHE A 130 13.13 4.98 2.65
CA PHE A 130 11.77 4.81 3.17
C PHE A 130 10.69 4.65 2.10
N MET A 131 10.91 5.07 0.85
CA MET A 131 9.89 5.02 -0.21
C MET A 131 10.27 4.11 -1.39
N HIS A 132 11.38 3.37 -1.30
CA HIS A 132 11.89 2.49 -2.36
C HIS A 132 11.82 3.12 -3.76
N THR A 133 12.44 4.30 -3.92
CA THR A 133 12.46 4.99 -5.21
C THR A 133 13.71 5.85 -5.37
N GLN A 134 14.04 6.19 -6.61
CA GLN A 134 15.13 7.09 -6.95
C GLN A 134 14.70 8.57 -6.94
N ASN A 135 13.44 8.85 -7.28
CA ASN A 135 12.80 10.17 -7.32
C ASN A 135 11.28 10.02 -7.53
N GLN A 136 10.51 11.11 -7.50
CA GLN A 136 9.04 11.08 -7.63
C GLN A 136 8.53 10.30 -8.85
N SER A 137 9.10 10.55 -10.03
CA SER A 137 8.64 9.91 -11.27
C SER A 137 8.89 8.41 -11.31
N MET A 138 9.74 7.90 -10.40
CA MET A 138 10.07 6.50 -10.27
C MET A 138 9.30 5.81 -9.12
N ALA A 139 8.49 6.55 -8.35
CA ALA A 139 7.68 5.97 -7.29
C ALA A 139 6.60 5.05 -7.89
N ALA A 140 6.46 3.86 -7.31
CA ALA A 140 5.84 2.72 -7.97
C ALA A 140 4.33 2.82 -8.22
N GLY A 141 3.65 3.67 -7.44
CA GLY A 141 2.20 3.73 -7.37
C GLY A 141 1.64 2.84 -6.26
N THR A 142 0.57 3.32 -5.62
CA THR A 142 -0.14 2.64 -4.53
C THR A 142 -1.61 2.49 -4.90
N ALA A 143 -2.30 1.56 -4.25
CA ALA A 143 -3.68 1.25 -4.57
C ALA A 143 -4.54 1.08 -3.33
N TRP A 144 -5.85 1.20 -3.54
CA TRP A 144 -6.87 0.81 -2.58
C TRP A 144 -7.76 -0.28 -3.15
N ALA A 145 -8.04 -1.28 -2.33
CA ALA A 145 -9.00 -2.32 -2.63
C ALA A 145 -10.14 -2.35 -1.60
N ILE A 146 -11.29 -2.88 -1.99
CA ILE A 146 -12.50 -2.99 -1.18
C ILE A 146 -13.12 -4.39 -1.30
N ALA A 147 -13.60 -4.91 -0.19
CA ALA A 147 -14.44 -6.10 -0.09
C ALA A 147 -15.73 -5.74 0.65
N TYR A 148 -16.89 -6.14 0.11
CA TYR A 148 -18.21 -5.93 0.72
C TYR A 148 -18.50 -6.95 1.83
N GLU A 149 -17.52 -7.13 2.70
CA GLU A 149 -17.51 -8.00 3.85
C GLU A 149 -16.70 -7.32 4.96
N SER A 150 -17.20 -7.40 6.19
CA SER A 150 -16.61 -6.78 7.37
C SER A 150 -15.71 -7.75 8.14
N ASP A 151 -15.98 -9.05 8.12
CA ASP A 151 -15.15 -10.06 8.79
C ASP A 151 -13.94 -10.43 7.92
N LEU A 152 -12.73 -10.11 8.39
CA LEU A 152 -11.49 -10.41 7.67
C LEU A 152 -11.32 -11.90 7.35
N SER A 153 -11.86 -12.79 8.19
CA SER A 153 -11.76 -14.24 8.01
C SER A 153 -12.65 -14.78 6.88
N ALA A 154 -13.67 -14.01 6.49
CA ALA A 154 -14.59 -14.36 5.40
C ALA A 154 -14.15 -13.81 4.03
N ILE A 155 -13.13 -12.94 3.99
CA ILE A 155 -12.65 -12.31 2.76
C ILE A 155 -11.64 -13.22 2.06
N ALA A 156 -11.94 -13.58 0.81
CA ALA A 156 -11.00 -14.19 -0.12
C ALA A 156 -10.32 -13.15 -1.02
N MET A 157 -9.29 -13.58 -1.77
CA MET A 157 -8.56 -12.69 -2.69
C MET A 157 -9.48 -12.12 -3.78
N GLU A 158 -10.42 -12.92 -4.25
CA GLU A 158 -11.37 -12.57 -5.31
C GLU A 158 -12.46 -11.58 -4.84
N ASP A 159 -12.58 -11.39 -3.52
CA ASP A 159 -13.52 -10.44 -2.91
C ASP A 159 -12.92 -9.04 -2.76
N LEU A 160 -11.59 -8.95 -2.70
CA LEU A 160 -10.85 -7.71 -2.47
C LEU A 160 -10.46 -7.07 -3.80
N VAL A 161 -11.33 -6.19 -4.30
CA VAL A 161 -11.23 -5.58 -5.63
C VAL A 161 -10.52 -4.23 -5.56
N VAL A 162 -9.45 -4.05 -6.33
CA VAL A 162 -8.76 -2.76 -6.46
C VAL A 162 -9.70 -1.75 -7.13
N PHE A 163 -10.01 -0.65 -6.44
CA PHE A 163 -10.96 0.37 -6.90
C PHE A 163 -10.33 1.75 -7.14
N SER A 164 -9.11 1.98 -6.66
CA SER A 164 -8.38 3.24 -6.86
C SER A 164 -6.89 3.00 -6.92
N VAL A 165 -6.21 3.72 -7.81
CA VAL A 165 -4.74 3.70 -7.95
C VAL A 165 -4.23 5.13 -7.98
N LEU A 166 -3.13 5.39 -7.29
CA LEU A 166 -2.44 6.67 -7.31
C LEU A 166 -1.01 6.43 -7.77
N GLU A 167 -0.66 6.94 -8.94
CA GLU A 167 0.70 6.86 -9.47
C GLU A 167 1.69 7.69 -8.64
N HIS A 168 2.98 7.45 -8.84
CA HIS A 168 4.06 8.23 -8.20
C HIS A 168 3.94 8.30 -6.66
N THR A 169 3.48 7.21 -6.05
CA THR A 169 3.38 7.06 -4.60
C THR A 169 4.05 5.77 -4.10
N PRO A 170 4.47 5.71 -2.82
CA PRO A 170 4.53 6.80 -1.85
C PRO A 170 5.55 7.90 -2.26
N TRP A 171 5.24 9.16 -1.94
CA TRP A 171 6.14 10.30 -2.17
C TRP A 171 6.00 11.40 -1.13
N LYS A 172 4.82 12.03 -1.06
CA LYS A 172 4.47 12.97 0.01
C LYS A 172 3.60 12.27 1.05
N ARG A 173 3.56 12.84 2.26
CA ARG A 173 2.70 12.33 3.34
C ARG A 173 1.23 12.38 2.97
N ILE A 174 0.76 13.49 2.41
CA ILE A 174 -0.66 13.61 2.05
C ILE A 174 -0.91 12.93 0.70
N ALA A 175 -1.76 11.91 0.67
CA ALA A 175 -2.15 11.20 -0.53
C ALA A 175 -3.68 11.16 -0.68
N THR A 176 -4.16 11.52 -1.87
CA THR A 176 -5.59 11.63 -2.18
C THR A 176 -5.96 10.68 -3.32
N TYR A 177 -7.00 9.88 -3.09
CA TYR A 177 -7.42 8.80 -3.98
C TYR A 177 -8.84 9.07 -4.47
N GLU A 178 -9.08 8.83 -5.75
CA GLU A 178 -10.40 8.95 -6.36
C GLU A 178 -11.25 7.70 -6.14
N VAL A 179 -12.56 7.87 -6.01
CA VAL A 179 -13.51 6.78 -5.75
C VAL A 179 -14.46 6.63 -6.93
N PRO A 180 -14.63 5.42 -7.50
CA PRO A 180 -15.60 5.20 -8.57
C PRO A 180 -17.02 5.66 -8.16
N ALA A 181 -17.69 6.40 -9.04
CA ALA A 181 -19.05 6.90 -8.80
C ALA A 181 -20.08 5.78 -8.63
N ALA A 182 -19.81 4.61 -9.21
CA ALA A 182 -20.71 3.47 -9.20
C ALA A 182 -20.46 2.49 -8.03
N LEU A 183 -19.55 2.78 -7.09
CA LEU A 183 -19.42 1.95 -5.88
C LEU A 183 -20.78 1.88 -5.14
N PRO A 184 -21.33 0.68 -4.91
CA PRO A 184 -22.56 0.53 -4.13
C PRO A 184 -22.34 0.79 -2.64
N ALA A 185 -23.44 0.93 -1.90
CA ALA A 185 -23.36 1.07 -0.45
C ALA A 185 -22.82 -0.21 0.22
N CYS A 186 -21.99 -0.05 1.24
CA CYS A 186 -21.55 -1.15 2.09
C CYS A 186 -22.73 -1.73 2.91
N PRO A 187 -22.62 -2.99 3.39
CA PRO A 187 -23.52 -3.52 4.41
C PRO A 187 -23.52 -2.64 5.68
N PRO A 188 -24.54 -2.76 6.56
CA PRO A 188 -24.62 -1.98 7.79
C PRO A 188 -23.39 -2.09 8.71
N THR A 189 -22.70 -3.24 8.69
CA THR A 189 -21.47 -3.49 9.46
C THR A 189 -20.22 -2.89 8.81
N GLY A 190 -20.37 -2.21 7.66
CA GLY A 190 -19.29 -1.66 6.85
C GLY A 190 -18.67 -2.68 5.89
N CYS A 191 -17.70 -2.20 5.13
CA CYS A 191 -16.83 -2.99 4.27
C CYS A 191 -15.43 -3.09 4.89
N THR A 192 -14.60 -3.93 4.29
CA THR A 192 -13.15 -3.93 4.50
C THR A 192 -12.46 -3.32 3.31
N CYS A 193 -11.50 -2.43 3.57
CA CYS A 193 -10.60 -1.88 2.57
C CYS A 193 -9.16 -2.26 2.88
N ALA A 194 -8.29 -2.15 1.88
CA ALA A 194 -6.86 -2.31 2.07
C ALA A 194 -6.09 -1.26 1.26
N TRP A 195 -5.12 -0.61 1.89
CA TRP A 195 -4.06 0.09 1.17
C TRP A 195 -3.00 -0.90 0.74
N LEU A 196 -2.46 -0.73 -0.45
CA LEU A 196 -1.61 -1.70 -1.11
C LEU A 196 -0.44 -1.02 -1.82
N TRP A 197 0.73 -1.64 -1.76
CA TRP A 197 1.92 -1.17 -2.46
C TRP A 197 2.86 -2.30 -2.84
N VAL A 198 3.52 -2.19 -3.98
CA VAL A 198 4.65 -3.03 -4.40
C VAL A 198 5.76 -2.09 -4.83
N ALA A 199 6.94 -2.20 -4.21
CA ALA A 199 8.08 -1.36 -4.51
C ALA A 199 8.66 -1.63 -5.91
N ASN A 200 9.35 -0.62 -6.48
CA ASN A 200 9.91 -0.71 -7.83
C ASN A 200 11.43 -0.51 -7.82
N GLY A 201 12.19 -1.61 -7.84
CA GLY A 201 13.62 -1.58 -8.16
C GLY A 201 14.57 -1.03 -7.09
N CYS A 202 14.06 -0.55 -5.96
CA CYS A 202 14.84 -0.14 -4.81
C CYS A 202 14.58 -1.08 -3.63
N GLY A 203 15.63 -1.63 -3.04
CA GLY A 203 15.53 -2.48 -1.84
C GLY A 203 14.94 -3.88 -2.10
N GLU A 204 14.49 -4.54 -1.03
CA GLU A 204 13.95 -5.89 -1.13
C GLU A 204 12.67 -5.93 -2.00
N PRO A 205 12.55 -6.85 -2.97
CA PRO A 205 11.34 -7.00 -3.79
C PRO A 205 10.15 -7.52 -2.97
N ASN A 206 9.43 -6.63 -2.30
CA ASN A 206 8.37 -6.93 -1.34
C ASN A 206 7.03 -6.27 -1.70
N MET A 207 6.02 -6.53 -0.87
CA MET A 207 4.71 -5.89 -0.94
C MET A 207 4.29 -5.33 0.42
N TYR A 208 3.29 -4.44 0.42
CA TYR A 208 2.70 -3.87 1.62
C TYR A 208 1.19 -3.96 1.52
N MET A 209 0.57 -4.12 2.68
CA MET A 209 -0.87 -4.21 2.84
C MET A 209 -1.21 -3.63 4.21
N GLN A 210 -2.19 -2.74 4.30
CA GLN A 210 -2.79 -2.34 5.57
C GLN A 210 -4.31 -2.40 5.48
N GLY A 211 -4.93 -3.09 6.44
CA GLY A 211 -6.38 -3.27 6.52
C GLY A 211 -7.08 -2.06 7.11
N PHE A 212 -8.28 -1.78 6.62
CA PHE A 212 -9.17 -0.72 7.09
C PHE A 212 -10.61 -1.23 7.16
N LYS A 213 -11.37 -0.77 8.16
CA LYS A 213 -12.83 -0.69 8.05
C LYS A 213 -13.18 0.54 7.22
N CYS A 214 -14.07 0.39 6.25
CA CYS A 214 -14.47 1.48 5.37
C CYS A 214 -15.98 1.46 5.09
N LYS A 215 -16.50 2.59 4.60
CA LYS A 215 -17.88 2.70 4.12
C LYS A 215 -17.97 3.61 2.90
N VAL A 216 -18.83 3.23 1.95
CA VAL A 216 -19.16 4.07 0.80
C VAL A 216 -20.25 5.06 1.22
N THR A 217 -20.00 6.35 0.98
CA THR A 217 -20.94 7.45 1.24
C THR A 217 -21.42 8.04 -0.08
N GLY A 218 -22.67 8.53 -0.13
CA GLY A 218 -23.23 9.09 -1.36
C GLY A 218 -23.47 8.07 -2.49
N ALA A 219 -23.43 6.76 -2.19
CA ALA A 219 -23.68 5.72 -3.18
C ALA A 219 -25.08 5.83 -3.77
N THR A 220 -25.17 5.88 -5.10
CA THR A 220 -26.44 5.83 -5.84
C THR A 220 -26.60 4.56 -6.67
N SER A 221 -25.49 3.84 -6.89
CA SER A 221 -25.46 2.56 -7.62
C SER A 221 -25.82 1.41 -6.69
N THR A 222 -26.44 0.37 -7.26
CA THR A 222 -26.67 -0.92 -6.61
C THR A 222 -25.99 -2.07 -7.35
N THR A 223 -25.22 -1.76 -8.41
CA THR A 223 -24.50 -2.79 -9.18
C THR A 223 -23.36 -3.34 -8.31
N PRO A 224 -23.33 -4.65 -8.02
CA PRO A 224 -22.25 -5.24 -7.25
C PRO A 224 -20.93 -5.15 -8.02
N LEU A 225 -19.80 -5.26 -7.33
CA LEU A 225 -18.52 -5.43 -8.00
C LEU A 225 -18.43 -6.84 -8.57
N ALA A 226 -17.78 -6.98 -9.72
CA ALA A 226 -17.38 -8.26 -10.25
C ALA A 226 -16.33 -8.92 -9.33
N LYS A 227 -16.27 -10.26 -9.33
CA LYS A 227 -15.20 -10.98 -8.63
C LYS A 227 -13.86 -10.64 -9.26
N ALA A 228 -12.92 -10.23 -8.43
CA ALA A 228 -11.60 -9.83 -8.88
C ALA A 228 -10.79 -11.02 -9.39
N GLN A 229 -10.12 -10.84 -10.52
CA GLN A 229 -9.18 -11.83 -11.07
C GLN A 229 -7.72 -11.44 -10.84
N PRO A 230 -6.80 -12.42 -10.77
CA PRO A 230 -5.38 -12.13 -10.61
C PRO A 230 -4.86 -11.19 -11.71
N PRO A 231 -4.06 -10.16 -11.37
CA PRO A 231 -3.55 -9.22 -12.35
C PRO A 231 -2.56 -9.89 -13.30
N ILE A 232 -2.50 -9.40 -14.53
CA ILE A 232 -1.58 -9.88 -15.57
C ILE A 232 -0.51 -8.81 -15.78
N PHE A 233 0.76 -9.20 -15.68
CA PHE A 233 1.86 -8.34 -16.11
C PHE A 233 1.84 -8.22 -17.64
N CYS A 234 1.47 -7.04 -18.14
CA CYS A 234 1.23 -6.74 -19.54
C CYS A 234 2.09 -5.58 -20.04
N GLU A 235 3.21 -5.30 -19.36
CA GLU A 235 4.17 -4.27 -19.79
C GLU A 235 4.56 -4.47 -21.27
N ASN A 236 4.46 -3.37 -22.04
CA ASN A 236 4.71 -3.30 -23.49
C ASN A 236 3.62 -3.88 -24.41
N ASP A 237 2.53 -4.44 -23.89
CA ASP A 237 1.39 -4.92 -24.70
C ASP A 237 0.08 -4.80 -23.90
N SER A 238 -0.50 -3.59 -23.91
CA SER A 238 -1.72 -3.30 -23.15
C SER A 238 -2.94 -4.11 -23.60
N SER A 239 -2.93 -4.65 -24.83
CA SER A 239 -3.99 -5.53 -25.32
C SER A 239 -4.10 -6.85 -24.55
N LYS A 240 -3.04 -7.22 -23.81
CA LYS A 240 -2.99 -8.41 -22.95
C LYS A 240 -3.34 -8.11 -21.49
N CYS A 241 -3.56 -6.86 -21.12
CA CYS A 241 -3.94 -6.52 -19.75
C CYS A 241 -5.32 -7.06 -19.40
N LEU A 242 -5.46 -7.53 -18.16
CA LEU A 242 -6.76 -7.93 -17.61
C LEU A 242 -7.68 -6.69 -17.51
N GLN A 243 -8.81 -6.77 -18.20
CA GLN A 243 -9.90 -5.80 -18.09
C GLN A 243 -10.80 -6.16 -16.89
N GLY A 244 -11.42 -5.16 -16.30
CA GLY A 244 -12.36 -5.30 -15.20
C GLY A 244 -11.70 -5.44 -13.83
N ALA A 245 -12.47 -6.02 -12.90
CA ALA A 245 -12.09 -6.19 -11.50
C ALA A 245 -10.79 -6.99 -11.34
N LYS A 246 -9.79 -6.36 -10.72
CA LYS A 246 -8.45 -6.92 -10.46
C LYS A 246 -8.23 -7.11 -8.97
N GLN A 247 -7.58 -8.22 -8.61
CA GLN A 247 -7.16 -8.50 -7.23
C GLN A 247 -6.01 -7.56 -6.82
N MET A 248 -5.74 -7.47 -5.52
CA MET A 248 -4.42 -6.99 -5.06
C MET A 248 -3.29 -7.83 -5.65
N VAL A 249 -2.08 -7.29 -5.68
CA VAL A 249 -0.87 -8.04 -6.01
C VAL A 249 -0.38 -8.80 -4.77
N ALA A 250 -0.34 -10.13 -4.86
CA ALA A 250 0.38 -10.98 -3.91
C ALA A 250 1.65 -11.52 -4.60
N TRP A 251 2.82 -11.10 -4.13
CA TRP A 251 4.10 -11.36 -4.79
C TRP A 251 5.26 -11.55 -3.80
N ASN A 252 6.22 -12.41 -4.16
CA ASN A 252 7.39 -12.81 -3.36
C ASN A 252 7.08 -13.31 -1.94
N GLN A 253 6.00 -14.09 -1.82
CA GLN A 253 5.60 -14.80 -0.59
C GLN A 253 5.96 -16.29 -0.67
N GLN A 254 5.95 -17.00 0.45
CA GLN A 254 6.12 -18.47 0.47
C GLN A 254 4.97 -19.17 -0.25
N ASP A 255 3.74 -18.66 -0.07
CA ASP A 255 2.55 -19.13 -0.76
C ASP A 255 1.53 -17.98 -0.95
N GLY A 256 0.48 -18.26 -1.73
CA GLY A 256 -0.59 -17.29 -2.00
C GLY A 256 -0.27 -16.21 -3.03
N ASN A 257 0.88 -16.30 -3.72
CA ASN A 257 1.21 -15.42 -4.83
C ASN A 257 0.20 -15.55 -5.98
N ASN A 258 -0.15 -14.45 -6.63
CA ASN A 258 -1.16 -14.43 -7.71
C ASN A 258 -0.66 -13.83 -9.03
N VAL A 259 0.57 -13.32 -9.08
CA VAL A 259 1.15 -12.72 -10.30
C VAL A 259 2.50 -13.35 -10.63
N LYS A 260 2.80 -13.43 -11.93
CA LYS A 260 4.12 -13.80 -12.45
C LYS A 260 4.67 -12.66 -13.29
N VAL A 261 5.93 -12.33 -13.07
CA VAL A 261 6.65 -11.27 -13.80
C VAL A 261 7.96 -11.79 -14.37
N PRO A 262 8.45 -11.23 -15.49
CA PRO A 262 9.80 -11.52 -15.99
C PRO A 262 10.87 -11.14 -14.97
N ASN A 263 12.07 -11.72 -15.13
CA ASN A 263 13.19 -11.41 -14.25
C ASN A 263 13.54 -9.91 -14.28
N GLY A 264 13.79 -9.32 -13.11
CA GLY A 264 14.08 -7.89 -12.96
C GLY A 264 12.89 -6.95 -13.19
N LYS A 265 11.66 -7.48 -13.24
CA LYS A 265 10.43 -6.69 -13.36
C LYS A 265 9.61 -6.77 -12.06
N PHE A 266 8.77 -5.76 -11.85
CA PHE A 266 7.99 -5.56 -10.63
C PHE A 266 6.51 -5.39 -10.98
N PRO A 267 5.60 -6.17 -10.37
CA PRO A 267 4.16 -6.06 -10.60
C PRO A 267 3.57 -4.90 -9.78
N THR A 268 3.86 -3.68 -10.20
CA THR A 268 3.41 -2.46 -9.51
C THR A 268 1.95 -2.14 -9.83
N TYR A 269 1.32 -1.32 -8.97
CA TYR A 269 -0.01 -0.76 -9.24
C TYR A 269 0.09 0.36 -10.28
N SER A 270 0.28 -0.04 -11.53
CA SER A 270 0.47 0.86 -12.68
C SER A 270 -0.05 0.20 -13.96
N GLU A 271 0.07 0.93 -15.07
CA GLU A 271 -0.29 0.44 -16.41
C GLU A 271 0.42 -0.86 -16.80
N LYS A 272 1.59 -1.15 -16.18
CA LYS A 272 2.35 -2.40 -16.39
C LYS A 272 1.55 -3.65 -16.02
N CYS A 273 0.54 -3.51 -15.17
CA CYS A 273 -0.38 -4.56 -14.78
C CYS A 273 -1.84 -4.21 -15.11
N GLY A 274 -2.07 -3.22 -15.98
CA GLY A 274 -3.40 -2.85 -16.46
C GLY A 274 -4.23 -2.00 -15.51
N TRP A 275 -3.60 -1.28 -14.58
CA TRP A 275 -4.28 -0.25 -13.80
C TRP A 275 -4.00 1.13 -14.38
N GLU A 276 -5.08 1.88 -14.64
CA GLU A 276 -4.99 3.30 -14.95
C GLU A 276 -4.92 4.11 -13.65
N PRO A 277 -4.23 5.26 -13.61
CA PRO A 277 -4.30 6.17 -12.46
C PRO A 277 -5.74 6.65 -12.21
N GLY A 278 -6.10 6.79 -10.93
CA GLY A 278 -7.41 7.25 -10.47
C GLY A 278 -8.39 6.13 -10.14
N ALA A 279 -9.68 6.44 -10.23
CA ALA A 279 -10.77 5.51 -9.95
C ALA A 279 -10.88 4.39 -11.01
N GLN A 280 -10.97 3.14 -10.57
CA GLN A 280 -11.17 1.98 -11.44
C GLN A 280 -12.66 1.81 -11.74
N ASN A 281 -13.11 2.26 -12.91
CA ASN A 281 -14.53 2.37 -13.26
C ASN A 281 -15.11 1.14 -13.98
N ASP A 282 -14.28 0.16 -14.35
CA ASP A 282 -14.65 -1.05 -15.09
C ASP A 282 -14.87 -2.28 -14.20
N ILE A 283 -14.95 -2.11 -12.88
CA ILE A 283 -14.93 -3.19 -11.88
C ILE A 283 -16.30 -3.79 -11.51
N PHE A 284 -17.36 -3.43 -12.22
CA PHE A 284 -18.77 -3.74 -11.90
C PHE A 284 -19.33 -4.89 -12.75
#